data_AF-A0A963EXH5-F1
#
_entry.id   AF-A0A963EXH5-F1
#
_cell.length_a   1.000
_cell.length_b   1.000
_cell.length_c   1.000
_cell.angle_alpha   90.00
_cell.angle_beta   90.00
_cell.angle_gamma   90.00
#
_symmetry.space_group_name_H-M   'P 1'
#
loop_
_entity.id
_entity.type
_entity.pdbx_description
1 polymer ?
#
loop_
_entity_poly.entity_id
_entity_poly.type
_entity_poly.pdbx_seq_one_letter_code
_entity_poly.pdbx_strand_id
1 'polypeptide(L)'
;MAPESERNWALIATLRPRLRKHIQISQQCYRGERWYLLRDESSGRFLRFNSAAYQLIGRLDGQRQIADIVSLINAGEEQRRLTSDEVLLLLTQLSTIDALHGSLPADAKKLFERSQRDRRLRLRHTFMNPLSIRIPLLDPDRILERLLPWVNPLFTRAGAIIWLLVVLLAAVLTLTHFHTIGQALDSDVLAPLNLIWLLLVFWIIKTVHEFAHAFAVKRWGGEVHEMGITLLVLAPVPYVNATAAWGFREKYRRVLVSAVGILVELFIAAVALFVWLAVEPGLVKDLARNAMLIGSVSTLLFNA
;
A
#
# COMPACT_ATOMS: atom_id res chain seq x y z
N MET A 1 -4.78 -30.02 30.28
CA MET A 1 -4.31 -30.07 28.88
C MET A 1 -3.37 -28.87 28.67
N ALA A 2 -2.10 -29.10 28.32
CA ALA A 2 -1.19 -27.99 28.01
C ALA A 2 -1.77 -27.15 26.85
N PRO A 3 -1.73 -25.79 26.92
CA PRO A 3 -2.16 -24.90 25.84
C PRO A 3 -1.48 -25.25 24.51
N GLU A 4 -2.16 -24.99 23.39
CA GLU A 4 -1.70 -25.37 22.05
C GLU A 4 -0.31 -24.79 21.72
N SER A 5 0.02 -23.61 22.26
CA SER A 5 1.33 -22.97 22.16
C SER A 5 2.46 -23.78 22.80
N GLU A 6 2.23 -24.40 23.97
CA GLU A 6 3.23 -25.23 24.66
C GLU A 6 3.51 -26.53 23.91
N ARG A 7 2.48 -27.15 23.31
CA ARG A 7 2.66 -28.36 22.49
C ARG A 7 3.42 -28.07 21.21
N ASN A 8 3.08 -26.97 20.55
CA ASN A 8 3.78 -26.52 19.34
C ASN A 8 5.24 -26.18 19.66
N TRP A 9 5.49 -25.51 20.79
CA TRP A 9 6.84 -25.21 21.26
C TRP A 9 7.65 -26.48 21.52
N ALA A 10 7.09 -27.48 22.21
CA ALA A 10 7.80 -28.74 22.49
C ALA A 10 8.24 -29.48 21.21
N LEU A 11 7.44 -29.41 20.14
CA LEU A 11 7.77 -30.00 18.84
C LEU A 11 8.90 -29.25 18.12
N ILE A 12 8.95 -27.92 18.20
CA ILE A 12 9.97 -27.12 17.50
C ILE A 12 11.26 -26.95 18.32
N ALA A 13 11.16 -26.97 19.64
CA ALA A 13 12.26 -26.71 20.57
C ALA A 13 13.46 -27.66 20.35
N THR A 14 13.18 -28.92 20.02
CA THR A 14 14.19 -29.97 19.83
C THR A 14 14.75 -30.04 18.41
N LEU A 15 14.21 -29.26 17.48
CA LEU A 15 14.66 -29.26 16.09
C LEU A 15 16.08 -28.70 15.98
N ARG A 16 16.85 -29.25 15.04
CA ARG A 16 18.20 -28.79 14.67
C ARG A 16 18.25 -28.43 13.19
N PRO A 17 17.54 -27.38 12.75
CA PRO A 17 17.50 -27.03 11.35
C PRO A 17 18.82 -26.41 10.91
N ARG A 18 19.21 -26.67 9.66
CA ARG A 18 20.39 -26.10 9.02
C ARG A 18 19.97 -25.28 7.81
N LEU A 19 20.58 -24.11 7.59
CA LEU A 19 20.38 -23.38 6.34
C LEU A 19 21.08 -24.07 5.16
N ARG A 20 20.42 -24.08 4.00
CA ARG A 20 21.04 -24.56 2.75
C ARG A 20 22.19 -23.64 2.32
N LYS A 21 23.23 -24.23 1.72
CA LYS A 21 24.48 -23.53 1.34
C LYS A 21 24.32 -22.49 0.23
N HIS A 22 23.28 -22.58 -0.60
CA HIS A 22 23.01 -21.64 -1.70
C HIS A 22 22.27 -20.37 -1.24
N ILE A 23 22.04 -20.22 0.06
CA ILE A 23 21.36 -19.07 0.61
C ILE A 23 22.38 -17.97 0.86
N GLN A 24 22.19 -16.84 0.19
CA GLN A 24 22.94 -15.63 0.48
C GLN A 24 22.10 -14.72 1.38
N ILE A 25 22.69 -14.30 2.50
CA ILE A 25 22.10 -13.29 3.38
C ILE A 25 22.84 -11.98 3.14
N SER A 26 22.11 -10.98 2.66
CA SER A 26 22.63 -9.63 2.49
C SER A 26 22.04 -8.71 3.56
N GLN A 27 22.90 -7.89 4.17
CA GLN A 27 22.46 -6.87 5.12
C GLN A 27 22.02 -5.62 4.35
N GLN A 28 20.86 -5.09 4.70
CA GLN A 28 20.35 -3.81 4.20
C GLN A 28 20.01 -2.91 5.38
N CYS A 29 20.69 -1.77 5.50
CA CYS A 29 20.34 -0.74 6.48
C CYS A 29 19.23 0.15 5.90
N TYR A 30 18.04 0.11 6.49
CA TYR A 30 16.91 0.94 6.10
C TYR A 30 16.42 1.72 7.32
N ARG A 31 16.43 3.06 7.23
CA ARG A 31 15.99 3.98 8.30
C ARG A 31 16.68 3.78 9.67
N GLY A 32 17.97 3.43 9.67
CA GLY A 32 18.72 3.17 10.91
C GLY A 32 18.47 1.79 11.54
N GLU A 33 17.50 1.03 11.02
CA GLU A 33 17.27 -0.36 11.41
C GLU A 33 17.97 -1.32 10.43
N ARG A 34 18.59 -2.36 10.98
CA ARG A 34 19.27 -3.41 10.19
C ARG A 34 18.25 -4.47 9.77
N TRP A 35 17.97 -4.50 8.47
CA TRP A 35 17.19 -5.55 7.84
C TRP A 35 18.12 -6.54 7.13
N TYR A 36 17.70 -7.79 7.07
CA TYR A 36 18.44 -8.86 6.42
C TYR A 36 17.57 -9.48 5.34
N LEU A 37 18.11 -9.55 4.13
CA LEU A 37 17.46 -10.14 2.97
C LEU A 37 18.11 -11.49 2.68
N LEU A 38 17.34 -12.55 2.88
CA LEU A 38 17.69 -13.90 2.49
C LEU A 38 17.26 -14.10 1.04
N ARG A 39 18.21 -14.44 0.16
CA ARG A 39 17.95 -14.75 -1.25
C ARG A 39 18.30 -16.21 -1.52
N ASP A 40 17.38 -16.92 -2.16
CA ASP A 40 17.66 -18.20 -2.79
C ASP A 40 17.94 -17.96 -4.28
N GLU A 41 19.18 -18.19 -4.70
CA GLU A 41 19.62 -18.01 -6.09
C GLU A 41 18.98 -19.02 -7.05
N SER A 42 18.49 -20.17 -6.55
CA SER A 42 17.91 -21.23 -7.38
C SER A 42 16.43 -21.00 -7.71
N SER A 43 15.66 -20.41 -6.79
CA SER A 43 14.23 -20.15 -6.97
C SER A 43 13.88 -18.67 -7.19
N GLY A 44 14.85 -17.76 -7.02
CA GLY A 44 14.63 -16.31 -7.07
C GLY A 44 13.78 -15.78 -5.91
N ARG A 45 13.43 -16.62 -4.93
CA ARG A 45 12.63 -16.23 -3.76
C ARG A 45 13.50 -15.45 -2.79
N PHE A 46 12.89 -14.43 -2.19
CA PHE A 46 13.54 -13.60 -1.19
C PHE A 46 12.68 -13.45 0.05
N LEU A 47 13.32 -13.34 1.20
CA LEU A 47 12.65 -13.21 2.49
C LEU A 47 13.36 -12.15 3.34
N ARG A 48 12.58 -11.21 3.87
CA ARG A 48 13.08 -10.09 4.67
C ARG A 48 12.86 -10.35 6.14
N PHE A 49 13.86 -10.00 6.94
CA PHE A 49 13.88 -10.26 8.36
C PHE A 49 14.51 -9.11 9.13
N ASN A 50 14.09 -8.95 10.39
CA ASN A 50 14.69 -8.01 11.33
C ASN A 50 15.96 -8.62 11.97
N SER A 51 16.62 -7.84 12.82
CA SER A 51 17.84 -8.26 13.52
C SER A 51 17.65 -9.48 14.43
N ALA A 52 16.52 -9.60 15.13
CA ALA A 52 16.23 -10.74 16.00
C ALA A 52 16.06 -12.04 15.19
N ALA A 53 15.36 -11.98 14.06
CA ALA A 53 15.22 -13.11 13.15
C ALA A 53 16.56 -13.49 12.50
N TYR A 54 17.40 -12.51 12.13
CA TYR A 54 18.75 -12.80 11.64
C TYR A 54 19.61 -13.54 12.67
N GLN A 55 19.51 -13.16 13.94
CA GLN A 55 20.22 -13.84 15.03
C GLN A 55 19.80 -15.30 15.22
N LEU A 56 18.53 -15.62 15.00
CA LEU A 56 18.03 -17.00 14.98
C LEU A 56 18.57 -17.74 13.75
N ILE A 57 18.33 -17.16 12.57
CA ILE A 57 18.68 -17.72 11.25
C ILE A 57 20.19 -17.99 11.14
N GLY A 58 21.02 -17.02 11.52
CA GLY A 58 22.48 -17.13 11.46
C GLY A 58 23.07 -18.19 12.39
N ARG A 59 22.30 -18.69 13.36
CA ARG A 59 22.69 -19.77 14.29
C ARG A 59 22.10 -21.14 13.91
N LEU A 60 21.38 -21.23 12.79
CA LEU A 60 20.86 -22.49 12.25
C LEU A 60 21.96 -23.28 11.52
N ASP A 61 22.84 -23.89 12.33
CA ASP A 61 24.00 -24.67 11.88
C ASP A 61 23.72 -26.18 11.71
N GLY A 62 22.56 -26.65 12.21
CA GLY A 62 22.18 -28.07 12.24
C GLY A 62 22.71 -28.85 13.43
N GLN A 63 23.43 -28.22 14.35
CA GLN A 63 23.95 -28.86 15.57
C GLN A 63 23.19 -28.42 16.82
N ARG A 64 22.81 -27.15 16.91
CA ARG A 64 22.12 -26.59 18.07
C ARG A 64 20.61 -26.79 17.99
N GLN A 65 19.97 -26.99 19.15
CA GLN A 65 18.52 -27.04 19.22
C GLN A 65 17.93 -25.63 19.20
N ILE A 66 16.73 -25.47 18.67
CA ILE A 66 16.02 -24.18 18.66
C ILE A 66 15.87 -23.62 20.08
N ALA A 67 15.60 -24.46 21.08
CA ALA A 67 15.52 -24.02 22.47
C ALA A 67 16.80 -23.35 22.97
N ASP A 68 17.96 -23.92 22.63
CA ASP A 68 19.28 -23.39 23.02
C ASP A 68 19.58 -22.07 22.29
N ILE A 69 19.19 -21.96 21.02
CA ILE A 69 19.40 -20.74 20.25
C ILE A 69 18.52 -19.61 20.80
N VAL A 70 17.27 -19.90 21.14
CA VAL A 70 16.31 -18.92 21.67
C VAL A 70 16.68 -18.48 23.08
N SER A 71 17.16 -19.40 23.93
CA SER A 71 17.66 -19.03 25.27
C SER A 71 18.88 -18.12 25.18
N LEU A 72 19.81 -18.39 24.26
CA LEU A 72 20.96 -17.52 24.00
C LEU A 72 20.56 -16.13 23.49
N ILE A 73 19.56 -16.04 22.61
CA ILE A 73 19.06 -14.75 22.11
C ILE A 73 18.37 -13.96 23.22
N ASN A 74 17.55 -14.62 24.03
CA ASN A 74 16.78 -13.98 25.10
C ASN A 74 17.63 -13.63 26.33
N ALA A 75 18.81 -14.23 26.49
CA ALA A 75 19.79 -13.92 27.53
C ALA A 75 20.62 -12.67 27.23
N GLY A 76 20.65 -12.18 25.99
CA GLY A 76 21.33 -10.94 25.62
C GLY A 76 20.55 -9.71 26.09
N GLU A 77 21.18 -8.83 26.86
CA GLU A 77 20.51 -7.66 27.49
C GLU A 77 20.05 -6.58 26.48
N GLU A 78 20.61 -6.53 25.27
CA GLU A 78 20.38 -5.45 24.30
C GLU A 78 19.33 -5.74 23.20
N GLN A 79 18.68 -6.92 23.18
CA GLN A 79 17.79 -7.28 22.07
C GLN A 79 16.38 -7.74 22.50
N ARG A 80 15.42 -7.48 21.60
CA ARG A 80 14.02 -7.93 21.69
C ARG A 80 13.97 -9.45 21.88
N ARG A 81 13.28 -9.88 22.93
CA ARG A 81 13.02 -11.29 23.21
C ARG A 81 12.16 -11.91 22.10
N LEU A 82 12.57 -13.07 21.61
CA LEU A 82 11.80 -13.88 20.67
C LEU A 82 10.78 -14.71 21.43
N THR A 83 9.52 -14.64 21.00
CA THR A 83 8.45 -15.52 21.52
C THR A 83 8.40 -16.84 20.75
N SER A 84 7.82 -17.87 21.36
CA SER A 84 7.64 -19.19 20.73
C SER A 84 6.87 -19.10 19.40
N ASP A 85 5.87 -18.22 19.33
CA ASP A 85 5.07 -18.01 18.12
C ASP A 85 5.86 -17.29 17.02
N GLU A 86 6.71 -16.32 17.36
CA GLU A 86 7.60 -15.66 16.41
C GLU A 86 8.62 -16.65 15.82
N VAL A 87 9.16 -17.55 16.65
CA VAL A 87 10.09 -18.59 16.20
C VAL A 87 9.38 -19.58 15.26
N LEU A 88 8.17 -20.03 15.61
CA LEU A 88 7.35 -20.88 14.75
C LEU A 88 7.06 -20.21 13.40
N LEU A 89 6.77 -18.90 13.41
CA LEU A 89 6.53 -18.12 12.20
C LEU A 89 7.76 -18.09 11.29
N LEU A 90 8.94 -17.82 11.85
CA LEU A 90 10.19 -17.75 11.11
C LEU A 90 10.57 -19.10 10.50
N LEU A 91 10.46 -20.19 11.27
CA LEU A 91 10.73 -21.54 10.77
C LEU A 91 9.76 -21.95 9.66
N THR A 92 8.48 -21.59 9.80
CA THR A 92 7.47 -21.82 8.75
C THR A 92 7.84 -21.09 7.47
N GLN A 93 8.22 -19.80 7.55
CA GLN A 93 8.62 -19.03 6.37
C GLN A 93 9.86 -19.61 5.69
N LEU A 94 10.89 -20.00 6.46
CA LEU A 94 12.09 -20.66 5.93
C LEU A 94 11.77 -22.00 5.26
N SER A 95 10.86 -22.80 5.83
CA SER A 95 10.41 -24.05 5.22
C SER A 95 9.71 -23.83 3.88
N THR A 96 8.93 -22.74 3.72
CA THR A 96 8.18 -22.49 2.47
C THR A 96 9.05 -22.11 1.28
N ILE A 97 10.21 -21.50 1.54
CA ILE A 97 11.20 -21.17 0.52
C ILE A 97 12.25 -22.27 0.36
N ASP A 98 12.01 -23.46 0.95
CA ASP A 98 12.93 -24.60 0.99
C ASP A 98 14.34 -24.23 1.50
N ALA A 99 14.44 -23.21 2.37
CA ALA A 99 15.71 -22.71 2.88
C ALA A 99 16.37 -23.62 3.93
N LEU A 100 15.60 -24.56 4.48
CA LEU A 100 16.08 -25.49 5.50
C LEU A 100 16.55 -26.80 4.85
N HIS A 101 17.70 -27.28 5.31
CA HIS A 101 18.29 -28.55 4.91
C HIS A 101 18.01 -29.61 5.98
N GLY A 102 17.65 -30.82 5.53
CA GLY A 102 17.37 -31.97 6.38
C GLY A 102 15.88 -32.34 6.41
N SER A 103 15.62 -33.63 6.63
CA SER A 103 14.28 -34.18 6.83
C SER A 103 13.74 -33.66 8.16
N LEU A 104 12.97 -32.57 8.14
CA LEU A 104 12.16 -32.19 9.28
C LEU A 104 11.28 -33.39 9.68
N PRO A 105 11.16 -33.72 10.98
CA PRO A 105 10.22 -34.74 11.43
C PRO A 105 8.85 -34.49 10.82
N ALA A 106 8.15 -35.57 10.42
CA ALA A 106 6.86 -35.46 9.73
C ALA A 106 5.85 -34.59 10.50
N ASP A 107 5.89 -34.63 11.83
CA ASP A 107 5.04 -33.83 12.71
C ASP A 107 5.37 -32.34 12.67
N ALA A 108 6.66 -31.97 12.57
CA ALA A 108 7.07 -30.58 12.39
C ALA A 108 6.65 -30.05 11.01
N LYS A 109 6.76 -30.88 9.97
CA LYS A 109 6.30 -30.51 8.62
C LYS A 109 4.78 -30.28 8.59
N LYS A 110 4.00 -31.18 9.19
CA LYS A 110 2.53 -31.02 9.34
C LYS A 110 2.16 -29.78 10.15
N LEU A 111 2.91 -29.47 11.21
CA LEU A 111 2.71 -28.27 12.01
C LEU A 111 2.94 -26.99 11.19
N PHE A 112 4.00 -26.95 10.38
CA PHE A 112 4.29 -25.81 9.50
C PHE A 112 3.24 -25.65 8.40
N GLU A 113 2.81 -26.75 7.77
CA GLU A 113 1.74 -26.75 6.77
C GLU A 113 0.39 -26.29 7.36
N ARG A 114 0.05 -26.74 8.57
CA ARG A 114 -1.17 -26.32 9.27
C ARG A 114 -1.11 -24.83 9.64
N SER A 115 0.00 -24.37 10.22
CA SER A 115 0.22 -22.95 10.55
C SER A 115 0.09 -22.06 9.30
N GLN A 116 0.63 -22.52 8.16
CA GLN A 116 0.49 -21.81 6.90
C GLN A 116 -0.97 -21.78 6.40
N ARG A 117 -1.69 -22.90 6.48
CA ARG A 117 -3.10 -23.00 6.07
C ARG A 117 -3.99 -22.11 6.94
N ASP A 118 -3.84 -22.17 8.26
CA ASP A 118 -4.60 -21.36 9.20
C ASP A 118 -4.32 -19.87 9.00
N ARG A 119 -3.07 -19.49 8.72
CA ARG A 119 -2.72 -18.11 8.38
C ARG A 119 -3.31 -17.68 7.04
N ARG A 120 -3.26 -18.53 6.00
CA ARG A 120 -3.86 -18.22 4.69
C ARG A 120 -5.36 -18.06 4.81
N LEU A 121 -6.02 -18.88 5.63
CA LEU A 121 -7.44 -18.77 5.93
C LEU A 121 -7.78 -17.53 6.74
N ARG A 122 -6.99 -17.18 7.77
CA ARG A 122 -7.16 -15.95 8.55
C ARG A 122 -6.95 -14.71 7.70
N LEU A 123 -5.85 -14.64 6.94
CA LEU A 123 -5.60 -13.55 6.00
C LEU A 123 -6.74 -13.48 4.97
N ARG A 124 -7.16 -14.61 4.40
CA ARG A 124 -8.30 -14.66 3.49
C ARG A 124 -9.58 -14.17 4.15
N HIS A 125 -9.84 -14.49 5.42
CA HIS A 125 -10.99 -13.98 6.17
C HIS A 125 -10.88 -12.49 6.49
N THR A 126 -9.69 -11.98 6.82
CA THR A 126 -9.42 -10.56 7.02
C THR A 126 -9.55 -9.77 5.71
N PHE A 127 -9.17 -10.36 4.58
CA PHE A 127 -9.32 -9.77 3.23
C PHE A 127 -10.71 -10.01 2.62
N MET A 128 -11.46 -11.01 3.07
CA MET A 128 -12.87 -11.27 2.72
C MET A 128 -13.81 -10.48 3.65
N ASN A 129 -13.40 -9.29 4.08
CA ASN A 129 -14.36 -8.29 4.46
C ASN A 129 -15.09 -7.86 3.17
N PRO A 130 -16.41 -8.04 3.02
CA PRO A 130 -17.16 -7.68 1.81
C PRO A 130 -17.02 -6.20 1.41
N LEU A 131 -16.42 -5.38 2.28
CA LEU A 131 -16.06 -3.98 2.08
C LEU A 131 -14.74 -3.73 1.33
N SER A 132 -13.96 -4.76 0.95
CA SER A 132 -12.65 -4.57 0.30
C SER A 132 -12.33 -5.60 -0.80
N ILE A 133 -13.31 -5.97 -1.62
CA ILE A 133 -13.05 -6.80 -2.80
C ILE A 133 -12.28 -5.96 -3.81
N ARG A 134 -11.02 -6.33 -4.07
CA ARG A 134 -10.16 -5.71 -5.08
C ARG A 134 -10.11 -6.57 -6.33
N ILE A 135 -10.50 -6.00 -7.46
CA ILE A 135 -10.47 -6.63 -8.77
C ILE A 135 -9.35 -5.94 -9.57
N PRO A 136 -8.16 -6.55 -9.71
CA PRO A 136 -7.11 -6.02 -10.56
C PRO A 136 -7.55 -6.12 -12.03
N LEU A 137 -7.48 -5.01 -12.77
CA LEU A 137 -7.93 -4.96 -14.17
C LEU A 137 -6.78 -4.94 -15.16
N LEU A 138 -5.71 -4.22 -14.84
CA LEU A 138 -4.59 -4.00 -15.74
C LEU A 138 -3.30 -3.70 -14.98
N ASP A 139 -2.18 -3.99 -15.65
CA ASP A 139 -0.85 -3.57 -15.26
C ASP A 139 -0.53 -2.25 -15.99
N PRO A 140 -0.54 -1.09 -15.30
CA PRO A 140 -0.35 0.20 -15.94
C PRO A 140 1.13 0.55 -16.16
N ASP A 141 2.08 -0.26 -15.69
CA ASP A 141 3.48 0.13 -15.52
C ASP A 141 4.11 0.67 -16.81
N ARG A 142 3.89 -0.04 -17.93
CA ARG A 142 4.39 0.34 -19.27
C ARG A 142 3.75 1.60 -19.83
N ILE A 143 2.47 1.83 -19.55
CA ILE A 143 1.74 3.03 -20.00
C ILE A 143 2.23 4.24 -19.21
N LEU A 144 2.40 4.07 -17.89
CA LEU A 144 2.92 5.10 -17.00
C LEU A 144 4.33 5.53 -17.41
N GLU A 145 5.22 4.60 -17.75
CA GLU A 145 6.58 4.92 -18.23
C GLU A 145 6.58 5.77 -19.50
N ARG A 146 5.70 5.47 -20.45
CA ARG A 146 5.59 6.22 -21.70
C ARG A 146 5.04 7.62 -21.50
N LEU A 147 4.12 7.79 -20.55
CA LEU A 147 3.48 9.07 -20.24
C LEU A 147 4.30 9.91 -19.25
N LEU A 148 5.23 9.30 -18.51
CA LEU A 148 6.04 9.97 -17.50
C LEU A 148 6.75 11.24 -18.00
N PRO A 149 7.35 11.29 -19.22
CA PRO A 149 7.99 12.49 -19.74
C PRO A 149 7.04 13.69 -19.87
N TRP A 150 5.76 13.45 -20.17
CA TRP A 150 4.74 14.49 -20.33
C TRP A 150 4.21 15.00 -18.99
N VAL A 151 4.20 14.15 -17.97
CA VAL A 151 3.73 14.48 -16.61
C VAL A 151 4.87 15.08 -15.76
N ASN A 152 6.12 14.73 -16.02
CA ASN A 152 7.30 15.20 -15.30
C ASN A 152 7.38 16.73 -15.09
N PRO A 153 7.01 17.59 -16.07
CA PRO A 153 6.97 19.04 -15.89
C PRO A 153 6.06 19.50 -14.74
N LEU A 154 4.97 18.78 -14.45
CA LEU A 154 4.03 19.11 -13.37
C LEU A 154 4.68 18.97 -11.98
N PHE A 155 5.67 18.09 -11.85
CA PHE A 155 6.42 17.86 -10.60
C PHE A 155 7.64 18.78 -10.44
N THR A 156 7.75 19.84 -11.25
CA THR A 156 8.82 20.84 -11.13
C THR A 156 8.38 22.02 -10.25
N ARG A 157 9.33 22.89 -9.86
CA ARG A 157 9.01 24.13 -9.12
C ARG A 157 8.05 25.03 -9.91
N ALA A 158 8.22 25.10 -11.24
CA ALA A 158 7.33 25.86 -12.10
C ALA A 158 5.90 25.29 -12.07
N GLY A 159 5.77 23.95 -12.17
CA GLY A 159 4.48 23.27 -12.05
C GLY A 159 3.79 23.55 -10.71
N ALA A 160 4.54 23.51 -9.60
CA ALA A 160 4.02 23.83 -8.27
C ALA A 160 3.57 25.30 -8.13
N ILE A 161 4.29 26.25 -8.73
CA ILE A 161 3.90 27.67 -8.74
C ILE A 161 2.62 27.87 -9.54
N ILE A 162 2.53 27.28 -10.74
CA ILE A 162 1.31 27.36 -11.57
C ILE A 162 0.13 26.76 -10.82
N TRP A 163 0.30 25.57 -10.24
CA TRP A 163 -0.72 24.93 -9.41
C TRP A 163 -1.19 25.86 -8.28
N LEU A 164 -0.24 26.45 -7.54
CA LEU A 164 -0.55 27.33 -6.42
C LEU A 164 -1.31 28.58 -6.87
N LEU A 165 -0.91 29.21 -7.99
CA LEU A 165 -1.59 30.39 -8.52
C LEU A 165 -3.03 30.07 -8.93
N VAL A 166 -3.25 28.95 -9.62
CA VAL A 166 -4.59 28.50 -10.03
C VAL A 166 -5.47 28.24 -8.82
N VAL A 167 -4.98 27.48 -7.84
CA VAL A 167 -5.74 27.15 -6.64
C VAL A 167 -6.01 28.39 -5.78
N LEU A 168 -5.03 29.30 -5.64
CA LEU A 168 -5.21 30.53 -4.88
C LEU A 168 -6.24 31.47 -5.55
N LEU A 169 -6.19 31.61 -6.88
CA LEU A 169 -7.18 32.38 -7.62
C LEU A 169 -8.59 31.79 -7.47
N ALA A 170 -8.72 30.47 -7.56
CA ALA A 170 -9.98 29.78 -7.32
C ALA A 170 -10.48 29.93 -5.88
N ALA A 171 -9.58 29.94 -4.88
CA ALA A 171 -9.95 30.20 -3.50
C ALA A 171 -10.49 31.62 -3.32
N VAL A 172 -9.84 32.63 -3.92
CA VAL A 172 -10.34 34.02 -3.91
C VAL A 172 -11.71 34.11 -4.59
N LEU A 173 -11.87 33.49 -5.78
CA LEU A 173 -13.15 33.51 -6.50
C LEU A 173 -14.27 32.78 -5.74
N THR A 174 -13.95 31.70 -5.04
CA THR A 174 -14.89 30.98 -4.16
C THR A 174 -15.38 31.89 -3.04
N LEU A 175 -14.48 32.66 -2.41
CA LEU A 175 -14.84 33.59 -1.33
C LEU A 175 -15.68 34.77 -1.85
N THR A 176 -15.36 35.31 -3.03
CA THR A 176 -16.13 36.44 -3.59
C THR A 176 -17.49 36.03 -4.14
N HIS A 177 -17.64 34.79 -4.64
CA HIS A 177 -18.89 34.26 -5.19
C HIS A 177 -19.56 33.23 -4.27
N PHE A 178 -19.25 33.25 -2.98
CA PHE A 178 -19.68 32.20 -2.04
C PHE A 178 -21.19 31.99 -2.03
N HIS A 179 -21.98 33.07 -2.08
CA HIS A 179 -23.44 32.96 -2.09
C HIS A 179 -23.98 32.31 -3.37
N THR A 180 -23.44 32.70 -4.53
CA THR A 180 -23.82 32.15 -5.84
C THR A 180 -23.43 30.68 -5.96
N ILE A 181 -22.27 30.29 -5.41
CA ILE A 181 -21.84 28.89 -5.34
C ILE A 181 -22.77 28.10 -4.40
N GLY A 182 -23.09 28.63 -3.21
CA GLY A 182 -24.01 27.98 -2.27
C GLY A 182 -25.37 27.67 -2.89
N GLN A 183 -25.98 28.66 -3.55
CA GLN A 183 -27.26 28.48 -4.26
C GLN A 183 -27.17 27.41 -5.36
N ALA A 184 -26.06 27.37 -6.10
CA ALA A 184 -25.85 26.39 -7.15
C ALA A 184 -25.72 24.96 -6.62
N LEU A 185 -25.16 24.80 -5.42
CA LEU A 185 -25.02 23.51 -4.73
C LEU A 185 -26.32 23.04 -4.08
N ASP A 186 -27.20 23.98 -3.70
CA ASP A 186 -28.52 23.66 -3.15
C ASP A 186 -29.55 23.31 -4.25
N SER A 187 -29.35 23.80 -5.48
CA SER A 187 -30.25 23.54 -6.61
C SER A 187 -30.02 22.17 -7.25
N ASP A 188 -31.00 21.26 -7.12
CA ASP A 188 -31.19 20.02 -7.90
C ASP A 188 -29.98 19.08 -8.05
N VAL A 189 -28.97 19.18 -7.17
CA VAL A 189 -27.78 18.32 -7.22
C VAL A 189 -28.14 16.83 -7.08
N LEU A 190 -29.20 16.53 -6.33
CA LEU A 190 -29.69 15.17 -6.10
C LEU A 190 -30.80 14.75 -7.08
N ALA A 191 -31.09 15.55 -8.12
CA ALA A 191 -32.03 15.15 -9.15
C ALA A 191 -31.56 13.84 -9.83
N PRO A 192 -32.44 12.85 -10.09
CA PRO A 192 -32.04 11.53 -10.57
C PRO A 192 -31.17 11.54 -11.84
N LEU A 193 -31.44 12.46 -12.77
CA LEU A 193 -30.66 12.62 -13.99
C LEU A 193 -29.27 13.24 -13.71
N ASN A 194 -29.18 14.19 -12.78
CA ASN A 194 -27.89 14.76 -12.36
C ASN A 194 -27.04 13.73 -11.61
N LEU A 195 -27.67 12.79 -10.89
CA LEU A 195 -26.95 11.75 -10.14
C LEU A 195 -26.11 10.84 -11.06
N ILE A 196 -26.60 10.54 -12.26
CA ILE A 196 -25.84 9.76 -13.26
C ILE A 196 -24.58 10.53 -13.67
N TRP A 197 -24.73 11.82 -13.97
CA TRP A 197 -23.60 12.68 -14.32
C TRP A 197 -22.63 12.87 -13.16
N LEU A 198 -23.14 13.02 -11.95
CA LEU A 198 -22.35 13.12 -10.72
C LEU A 198 -21.50 11.84 -10.52
N LEU A 199 -22.11 10.67 -10.66
CA LEU A 199 -21.40 9.39 -10.56
C LEU A 199 -20.33 9.25 -11.65
N LEU A 200 -20.63 9.64 -12.90
CA LEU A 200 -19.67 9.60 -13.99
C LEU A 200 -18.48 10.54 -13.73
N VAL A 201 -18.75 11.78 -13.32
CA VAL A 201 -17.70 12.75 -12.97
C VAL A 201 -16.87 12.26 -11.78
N PHE A 202 -17.51 11.65 -10.78
CA PHE A 202 -16.82 11.05 -9.63
C PHE A 202 -15.83 9.97 -10.08
N TRP A 203 -16.28 9.07 -10.94
CA TRP A 203 -15.43 8.02 -11.51
C TRP A 203 -14.25 8.56 -12.29
N ILE A 204 -14.47 9.59 -13.11
CA ILE A 204 -13.40 10.23 -13.89
C ILE A 204 -12.38 10.86 -12.96
N ILE A 205 -12.83 11.68 -11.99
CA ILE A 205 -11.94 12.36 -11.04
C ILE A 205 -11.14 11.35 -10.22
N LYS A 206 -11.78 10.29 -9.69
CA LYS A 206 -11.09 9.24 -8.93
C LYS A 206 -10.11 8.45 -9.79
N THR A 207 -10.43 8.18 -11.05
CA THR A 207 -9.46 7.56 -11.95
C THR A 207 -8.22 8.44 -12.11
N VAL A 208 -8.40 9.74 -12.34
CA VAL A 208 -7.29 10.71 -12.44
C VAL A 208 -6.50 10.81 -11.11
N HIS A 209 -7.18 10.76 -9.97
CA HIS A 209 -6.57 10.73 -8.63
C HIS A 209 -5.63 9.52 -8.46
N GLU A 210 -6.11 8.32 -8.78
CA GLU A 210 -5.31 7.10 -8.69
C GLU A 210 -4.14 7.13 -9.69
N PHE A 211 -4.35 7.62 -10.92
CA PHE A 211 -3.25 7.85 -11.86
C PHE A 211 -2.20 8.83 -11.32
N ALA A 212 -2.61 9.88 -10.62
CA ALA A 212 -1.68 10.83 -10.01
C ALA A 212 -0.77 10.16 -8.98
N HIS A 213 -1.32 9.28 -8.13
CA HIS A 213 -0.53 8.44 -7.22
C HIS A 213 0.45 7.55 -7.98
N ALA A 214 0.00 6.90 -9.05
CA ALA A 214 0.82 6.02 -9.88
C ALA A 214 2.01 6.78 -10.51
N PHE A 215 1.75 7.94 -11.12
CA PHE A 215 2.78 8.79 -11.71
C PHE A 215 3.78 9.30 -10.67
N ALA A 216 3.29 9.69 -9.49
CA ALA A 216 4.15 10.13 -8.40
C ALA A 216 5.09 9.00 -7.97
N VAL A 217 4.59 7.76 -7.80
CA VAL A 217 5.42 6.59 -7.51
C VAL A 217 6.46 6.34 -8.61
N LYS A 218 6.05 6.32 -9.88
CA LYS A 218 6.96 6.07 -11.01
C LYS A 218 8.04 7.12 -11.15
N ARG A 219 7.74 8.40 -10.86
CA ARG A 219 8.74 9.48 -10.94
C ARG A 219 9.94 9.28 -10.03
N TRP A 220 9.76 8.64 -8.88
CA TRP A 220 10.86 8.33 -7.95
C TRP A 220 11.37 6.89 -8.07
N GLY A 221 11.06 6.21 -9.18
CA GLY A 221 11.58 4.89 -9.52
C GLY A 221 10.87 3.73 -8.80
N GLY A 222 9.67 3.96 -8.24
CA GLY A 222 8.82 2.87 -7.76
C GLY A 222 8.04 2.23 -8.90
N GLU A 223 7.77 0.94 -8.82
CA GLU A 223 6.99 0.21 -9.82
C GLU A 223 5.50 0.13 -9.43
N VAL A 224 4.61 0.13 -10.42
CA VAL A 224 3.15 0.07 -10.22
C VAL A 224 2.55 -1.00 -11.12
N HIS A 225 2.36 -2.19 -10.56
CA HIS A 225 1.93 -3.38 -11.32
C HIS A 225 0.44 -3.71 -11.20
N GLU A 226 -0.29 -2.97 -10.37
CA GLU A 226 -1.70 -3.28 -10.08
C GLU A 226 -2.54 -2.01 -10.04
N MET A 227 -3.50 -1.93 -10.96
CA MET A 227 -4.57 -0.94 -10.99
C MET A 227 -5.89 -1.61 -11.34
N GLY A 228 -6.98 -1.19 -10.71
CA GLY A 228 -8.27 -1.83 -10.93
C GLY A 228 -9.42 -1.14 -10.23
N ILE A 229 -10.43 -1.92 -9.86
CA ILE A 229 -11.62 -1.45 -9.15
C ILE A 229 -11.71 -2.15 -7.80
N THR A 230 -11.95 -1.37 -6.75
CA THR A 230 -12.29 -1.88 -5.42
C THR A 230 -13.76 -1.61 -5.15
N LEU A 231 -14.46 -2.57 -4.54
CA LEU A 231 -15.84 -2.39 -4.09
C LEU A 231 -15.82 -1.90 -2.64
N LEU A 232 -16.06 -0.61 -2.43
CA LEU A 232 -16.20 -0.01 -1.11
C LEU A 232 -17.70 0.16 -0.81
N VAL A 233 -18.22 -0.60 0.15
CA VAL A 233 -19.67 -0.62 0.47
C VAL A 233 -20.53 -0.86 -0.78
N LEU A 234 -20.15 -1.85 -1.60
CA LEU A 234 -20.79 -2.19 -2.89
C LEU A 234 -20.66 -1.13 -4.00
N ALA A 235 -20.09 0.05 -3.73
CA ALA A 235 -19.78 1.04 -4.75
C ALA A 235 -18.42 0.71 -5.39
N PRO A 236 -18.36 0.53 -6.72
CA PRO A 236 -17.09 0.35 -7.40
C PRO A 236 -16.34 1.69 -7.44
N VAL A 237 -15.06 1.67 -7.06
CA VAL A 237 -14.16 2.83 -7.04
C VAL A 237 -12.82 2.41 -7.66
N PRO A 238 -12.24 3.22 -8.55
CA PRO A 238 -10.88 2.99 -9.05
C PRO A 238 -9.86 2.90 -7.90
N TYR A 239 -8.84 2.05 -8.02
CA TYR A 239 -7.70 2.03 -7.11
C TYR A 239 -6.39 1.76 -7.85
N VAL A 240 -5.29 2.29 -7.33
CA VAL A 240 -3.93 1.88 -7.70
C VAL A 240 -3.15 1.37 -6.49
N ASN A 241 -2.33 0.34 -6.71
CA ASN A 241 -1.43 -0.17 -5.70
C ASN A 241 -0.16 0.70 -5.61
N ALA A 242 -0.22 1.77 -4.81
CA ALA A 242 0.91 2.67 -4.57
C ALA A 242 1.86 2.20 -3.45
N THR A 243 1.84 0.91 -3.08
CA THR A 243 2.59 0.39 -1.91
C THR A 243 4.11 0.61 -2.04
N ALA A 244 4.63 0.67 -3.26
CA ALA A 244 6.04 0.98 -3.52
C ALA A 244 6.50 2.32 -2.91
N ALA A 245 5.59 3.28 -2.69
CA ALA A 245 5.90 4.56 -2.04
C ALA A 245 6.47 4.39 -0.62
N TRP A 246 6.05 3.36 0.12
CA TRP A 246 6.57 3.07 1.47
C TRP A 246 8.06 2.71 1.48
N GLY A 247 8.61 2.30 0.34
CA GLY A 247 10.03 1.99 0.15
C GLY A 247 10.92 3.21 -0.08
N PHE A 248 10.36 4.41 -0.26
CA PHE A 248 11.15 5.61 -0.54
C PHE A 248 11.94 6.07 0.69
N ARG A 249 13.25 6.34 0.50
CA ARG A 249 14.17 6.78 1.57
C ARG A 249 13.72 8.10 2.21
N GLU A 250 13.31 9.06 1.39
CA GLU A 250 12.97 10.42 1.82
C GLU A 250 11.52 10.54 2.29
N LYS A 251 11.31 11.18 3.45
CA LYS A 251 9.96 11.40 4.02
C LYS A 251 9.08 12.28 3.15
N TYR A 252 9.66 13.31 2.54
CA TYR A 252 8.94 14.25 1.71
C TYR A 252 8.33 13.60 0.46
N ARG A 253 9.04 12.63 -0.15
CA ARG A 253 8.52 11.88 -1.31
C ARG A 253 7.31 11.03 -0.92
N ARG A 254 7.36 10.37 0.24
CA ARG A 254 6.22 9.58 0.75
C ARG A 254 5.00 10.46 1.02
N VAL A 255 5.19 11.58 1.72
CA VAL A 255 4.12 12.55 1.99
C VAL A 255 3.55 13.10 0.69
N LEU A 256 4.41 13.44 -0.28
CA LEU A 256 3.96 13.97 -1.57
C LEU A 256 3.19 12.93 -2.38
N VAL A 257 3.60 11.65 -2.39
CA VAL A 257 2.79 10.58 -2.99
C VAL A 257 1.42 10.51 -2.31
N SER A 258 1.33 10.55 -0.98
CA SER A 258 0.04 10.54 -0.29
C SER A 258 -0.81 11.79 -0.58
N ALA A 259 -0.18 12.94 -0.78
CA ALA A 259 -0.88 14.20 -1.02
C ALA A 259 -1.24 14.45 -2.50
N VAL A 260 -0.58 13.80 -3.46
CA VAL A 260 -0.73 14.15 -4.89
C VAL A 260 -2.15 13.97 -5.40
N GLY A 261 -2.87 12.96 -4.92
CA GLY A 261 -4.28 12.75 -5.27
C GLY A 261 -5.15 13.95 -4.85
N ILE A 262 -4.97 14.43 -3.62
CA ILE A 262 -5.61 15.64 -3.10
C ILE A 262 -5.24 16.86 -3.94
N LEU A 263 -3.95 17.05 -4.25
CA LEU A 263 -3.49 18.20 -5.01
C LEU A 263 -4.13 18.24 -6.41
N VAL A 264 -4.28 17.08 -7.06
CA VAL A 264 -4.92 16.97 -8.37
C VAL A 264 -6.44 17.20 -8.28
N GLU A 265 -7.12 16.66 -7.26
CA GLU A 265 -8.55 16.94 -7.03
C GLU A 265 -8.83 18.42 -6.83
N LEU A 266 -8.02 19.10 -6.00
CA LEU A 266 -8.13 20.55 -5.77
C LEU A 266 -7.87 21.35 -7.05
N PHE A 267 -6.91 20.93 -7.86
CA PHE A 267 -6.65 21.58 -9.15
C PHE A 267 -7.83 21.43 -10.12
N ILE A 268 -8.41 20.23 -10.20
CA ILE A 268 -9.60 19.97 -11.02
C ILE A 268 -10.77 20.82 -10.53
N ALA A 269 -10.99 20.91 -9.21
CA ALA A 269 -12.04 21.75 -8.63
C ALA A 269 -11.83 23.23 -8.96
N ALA A 270 -10.58 23.72 -8.91
CA ALA A 270 -10.24 25.09 -9.27
C ALA A 270 -10.53 25.39 -10.75
N VAL A 271 -10.11 24.52 -11.66
CA VAL A 271 -10.42 24.65 -13.09
C VAL A 271 -11.92 24.57 -13.35
N ALA A 272 -12.62 23.65 -12.68
CA ALA A 272 -14.06 23.50 -12.80
C ALA A 272 -14.80 24.77 -12.34
N LEU A 273 -14.37 25.43 -11.26
CA LEU A 273 -14.92 26.72 -10.84
C LEU A 273 -14.76 27.79 -11.93
N PHE A 274 -13.59 27.88 -12.56
CA PHE A 274 -13.38 28.86 -13.63
C PHE A 274 -14.30 28.61 -14.82
N VAL A 275 -14.45 27.35 -15.24
CA VAL A 275 -15.40 26.97 -16.30
C VAL A 275 -16.83 27.28 -15.89
N TRP A 276 -17.20 26.98 -14.65
CA TRP A 276 -18.55 27.21 -14.15
C TRP A 276 -18.94 28.69 -14.14
N LEU A 277 -18.01 29.57 -13.75
CA LEU A 277 -18.21 31.02 -13.76
C LEU A 277 -18.23 31.61 -15.18
N ALA A 278 -17.51 31.00 -16.12
CA ALA A 278 -17.36 31.53 -17.49
C ALA A 278 -18.47 31.09 -18.46
N VAL A 279 -19.25 30.06 -18.13
CA VAL A 279 -20.20 29.43 -19.06
C VAL A 279 -21.66 29.73 -18.67
N GLU A 280 -22.53 29.83 -19.67
CA GLU A 280 -23.98 29.99 -19.53
C GLU A 280 -24.66 28.70 -19.00
N PRO A 281 -25.91 28.77 -18.49
CA PRO A 281 -26.64 27.60 -18.01
C PRO A 281 -26.75 26.49 -19.07
N GLY A 282 -26.43 25.25 -18.68
CA GLY A 282 -26.46 24.08 -19.54
C GLY A 282 -25.57 22.95 -19.01
N LEU A 283 -25.46 21.86 -19.77
CA LEU A 283 -24.77 20.63 -19.35
C LEU A 283 -23.31 20.88 -18.91
N VAL A 284 -22.57 21.72 -19.62
CA VAL A 284 -21.17 22.04 -19.28
C VAL A 284 -21.08 22.71 -17.91
N LYS A 285 -22.00 23.64 -17.63
CA LYS A 285 -22.09 24.31 -16.33
C LYS A 285 -22.48 23.31 -15.23
N ASP A 286 -23.41 22.40 -15.48
CA ASP A 286 -23.78 21.36 -14.51
C ASP A 286 -22.63 20.39 -14.21
N LEU A 287 -21.89 19.95 -15.24
CA LEU A 287 -20.73 19.08 -15.07
C LEU A 287 -19.59 19.79 -14.33
N ALA A 288 -19.36 21.07 -14.61
CA ALA A 288 -18.38 21.89 -13.90
C ALA A 288 -18.76 22.06 -12.43
N ARG A 289 -20.04 22.30 -12.11
CA ARG A 289 -20.54 22.30 -10.72
C ARG A 289 -20.28 20.96 -10.04
N ASN A 290 -20.64 19.84 -10.68
CA ASN A 290 -20.46 18.50 -10.13
C ASN A 290 -18.97 18.20 -9.88
N ALA A 291 -18.08 18.57 -10.80
CA ALA A 291 -16.63 18.41 -10.65
C ALA A 291 -16.07 19.27 -9.50
N MET A 292 -16.53 20.52 -9.36
CA MET A 292 -16.19 21.40 -8.25
C MET A 292 -16.65 20.81 -6.90
N LEU A 293 -17.88 20.29 -6.82
CA LEU A 293 -18.40 19.63 -5.62
C LEU A 293 -17.56 18.40 -5.26
N ILE A 294 -17.33 17.48 -6.21
CA ILE A 294 -16.59 16.24 -5.95
C ILE A 294 -15.13 16.53 -5.57
N GLY A 295 -14.45 17.39 -6.33
CA GLY A 295 -13.04 17.70 -6.10
C GLY A 295 -12.77 18.55 -4.85
N SER A 296 -13.79 19.12 -4.21
CA SER A 296 -13.68 19.82 -2.92
C SER A 296 -14.15 18.94 -1.75
N VAL A 297 -15.33 18.32 -1.88
CA VAL A 297 -15.96 17.52 -0.82
C VAL A 297 -15.26 16.17 -0.64
N SER A 298 -14.88 15.48 -1.72
CA SER A 298 -14.23 14.17 -1.60
C SER A 298 -12.87 14.26 -0.90
N THR A 299 -12.13 15.33 -1.20
CA THR A 299 -10.84 15.63 -0.60
C THR A 299 -10.96 15.91 0.91
N LEU A 300 -12.03 16.56 1.35
CA LEU A 300 -12.25 16.92 2.76
C LEU A 300 -12.90 15.79 3.59
N LEU A 301 -13.83 15.01 3.00
CA LEU A 301 -14.61 14.01 3.73
C LEU A 301 -13.95 12.62 3.81
N PHE A 302 -13.19 12.22 2.80
CA PHE A 302 -12.63 10.86 2.73
C PHE A 302 -11.15 10.78 3.10
N ASN A 303 -10.55 11.89 3.53
CA ASN A 303 -9.11 11.98 3.79
C ASN A 303 -8.76 12.63 5.15
N ALA A 304 -9.68 12.56 6.12
CA ALA A 304 -9.44 12.80 7.54
C ALA A 304 -9.18 11.49 8.30
#